data_AF-A0A3M0FMX4-F1
#
_entry.id   AF-A0A3M0FMX4-F1
#
_cell.length_a   1.000
_cell.length_b   1.000
_cell.length_c   1.000
_cell.angle_alpha   90.00
_cell.angle_beta   90.00
_cell.angle_gamma   90.00
#
_symmetry.space_group_name_H-M   'P 1'
#
loop_
_entity.id
_entity.type
_entity.pdbx_description
1 polymer ?
#
loop_
_entity_poly.entity_id
_entity_poly.type
_entity_poly.pdbx_seq_one_letter_code
_entity_poly.pdbx_strand_id
1 'polypeptide(L)'
;MLLALVIAMQVATSGTPETTHPNQTLLDAMSAKCHTPKKWLRYVGSDEFRFRPPASAKYGKIECLLAQLRKSSVPMNLGFVGNEALPESKKK
;
A
#
# COMPACT_ATOMS: atom_id res chain seq x y z
N MET A 1 -36.02 -43.35 -0.39
CA MET A 1 -35.06 -42.97 0.67
C MET A 1 -33.69 -42.84 0.02
N LEU A 2 -33.01 -41.72 0.26
CA LEU A 2 -31.58 -41.45 -0.01
C LEU A 2 -31.08 -41.56 -1.46
N LEU A 3 -31.01 -40.42 -2.14
CA LEU A 3 -29.80 -40.07 -2.89
C LEU A 3 -29.55 -38.57 -2.71
N ALA A 4 -29.03 -38.26 -1.53
CA ALA A 4 -28.68 -36.91 -1.13
C ALA A 4 -27.46 -36.43 -1.93
N LEU A 5 -27.66 -35.34 -2.67
CA LEU A 5 -26.82 -34.14 -2.59
C LEU A 5 -25.30 -34.38 -2.63
N VAL A 6 -24.74 -34.51 -3.84
CA VAL A 6 -23.30 -34.33 -4.06
C VAL A 6 -23.01 -32.83 -4.00
N ILE A 7 -22.72 -32.35 -2.79
CA ILE A 7 -22.31 -30.97 -2.53
C ILE A 7 -20.96 -30.74 -3.21
N ALA A 8 -20.93 -29.71 -4.06
CA ALA A 8 -19.74 -29.23 -4.74
C ALA A 8 -18.62 -28.90 -3.75
N MET A 9 -17.57 -29.71 -3.72
CA MET A 9 -16.26 -29.31 -3.17
C MET A 9 -15.62 -28.33 -4.14
N GLN A 10 -16.08 -27.08 -4.12
CA GLN A 10 -15.28 -25.96 -4.60
C GLN A 10 -14.29 -25.63 -3.49
N VAL A 11 -13.13 -26.29 -3.50
CA VAL A 11 -11.98 -25.81 -2.75
C VAL A 11 -11.56 -24.51 -3.42
N ALA A 12 -12.13 -23.40 -2.95
CA ALA A 12 -11.60 -22.09 -3.22
C ALA A 12 -10.19 -22.06 -2.59
N THR A 13 -9.18 -22.43 -3.37
CA THR A 13 -7.79 -22.07 -3.08
C THR A 13 -7.71 -20.56 -3.27
N SER A 14 -8.20 -19.80 -2.29
CA SER A 14 -7.85 -18.41 -2.11
C SER A 14 -6.37 -18.39 -1.78
N GLY A 15 -5.52 -18.37 -2.81
CA GLY A 15 -4.11 -18.03 -2.63
C GLY A 15 -4.08 -16.70 -1.92
N THR A 16 -3.55 -16.68 -0.70
CA THR A 16 -3.33 -15.44 0.05
C THR A 16 -2.57 -14.50 -0.87
N PRO A 17 -3.04 -13.26 -1.12
CA PRO A 17 -2.28 -12.32 -1.92
C PRO A 17 -0.89 -12.21 -1.32
N GLU A 18 0.14 -12.56 -2.09
CA GLU A 18 1.53 -12.47 -1.64
C GLU A 18 1.86 -10.98 -1.49
N THR A 19 1.81 -10.48 -0.25
CA THR A 19 2.22 -9.12 0.07
C THR A 19 3.68 -8.95 -0.28
N THR A 20 3.96 -7.99 -1.16
CA THR A 20 5.33 -7.68 -1.56
C THR A 20 5.90 -6.69 -0.57
N HIS A 21 6.94 -7.10 0.15
CA HIS A 21 7.69 -6.20 1.04
C HIS A 21 8.22 -5.00 0.25
N PRO A 22 7.96 -3.75 0.71
CA PRO A 22 8.49 -2.58 0.06
C PRO A 22 10.01 -2.59 0.09
N ASN A 23 10.64 -2.23 -1.02
CA ASN A 23 12.08 -1.98 -1.07
C ASN A 23 12.35 -0.72 -1.90
N GLN A 24 13.52 -0.12 -1.72
CA GLN A 24 13.83 1.17 -2.36
C GLN A 24 13.86 1.08 -3.89
N THR A 25 14.28 -0.05 -4.47
CA THR A 25 14.31 -0.25 -5.93
C THR A 25 12.91 -0.18 -6.54
N LEU A 26 11.93 -0.82 -5.91
CA LEU A 26 10.53 -0.79 -6.32
C LEU A 26 9.96 0.64 -6.24
N LEU A 27 10.20 1.33 -5.12
CA LEU A 27 9.74 2.72 -4.91
C LEU A 27 10.38 3.71 -5.88
N ASP A 28 11.66 3.51 -6.22
CA ASP A 28 12.38 4.29 -7.22
C ASP A 28 11.79 4.09 -8.62
N ALA A 29 11.40 2.86 -8.98
CA ALA A 29 10.76 2.56 -10.26
C ALA A 29 9.39 3.24 -10.39
N MET A 30 8.60 3.26 -9.32
CA MET A 30 7.33 4.01 -9.26
C MET A 30 7.57 5.51 -9.43
N SER A 31 8.58 6.05 -8.75
CA SER A 31 8.96 7.46 -8.86
C SER A 31 9.39 7.83 -10.27
N ALA A 32 10.18 6.98 -10.94
CA ALA A 32 10.57 7.17 -12.33
C ALA A 32 9.36 7.21 -13.26
N LYS A 33 8.42 6.26 -13.11
CA LYS A 33 7.20 6.17 -13.92
C LYS A 33 6.27 7.38 -13.75
N CYS A 34 6.19 7.95 -12.55
CA CYS A 34 5.41 9.16 -12.29
C CYS A 34 6.19 10.46 -12.55
N HIS A 35 7.46 10.37 -12.96
CA HIS A 35 8.39 11.49 -13.07
C HIS A 35 8.40 12.37 -11.80
N THR A 36 8.56 11.73 -10.65
CA THR A 36 8.68 12.37 -9.35
C THR A 36 10.07 12.16 -8.76
N PRO A 37 10.54 13.06 -7.87
CA PRO A 37 11.79 12.83 -7.16
C PRO A 37 11.74 11.56 -6.31
N LYS A 38 12.77 10.71 -6.42
CA LYS A 38 12.92 9.47 -5.63
C LYS A 38 12.78 9.71 -4.12
N LYS A 39 13.25 10.86 -3.63
CA LYS A 39 13.16 11.25 -2.21
C LYS A 39 11.74 11.35 -1.66
N TRP A 40 10.70 11.39 -2.51
CA TRP A 40 9.31 11.38 -2.05
C TRP A 40 8.91 10.04 -1.47
N LEU A 41 9.50 8.94 -1.94
CA LEU A 41 9.28 7.59 -1.44
C LEU A 41 10.57 7.02 -0.88
N ARG A 42 10.59 6.80 0.44
CA ARG A 42 11.73 6.20 1.11
C ARG A 42 11.31 4.96 1.87
N TYR A 43 11.97 3.85 1.62
CA TYR A 43 11.86 2.68 2.48
C TYR A 43 12.45 3.03 3.86
N VAL A 44 11.72 2.69 4.93
CA VAL A 44 12.13 2.99 6.31
C VAL A 44 12.32 1.75 7.19
N GLY A 45 12.08 0.56 6.65
CA GLY A 45 12.28 -0.72 7.36
C GLY A 45 11.01 -1.56 7.43
N SER A 46 11.19 -2.85 7.74
CA SER A 46 10.13 -3.86 7.83
C SER A 46 9.18 -3.85 6.63
N ASP A 47 8.02 -3.22 6.79
CA ASP A 47 6.95 -3.15 5.80
C ASP A 47 6.50 -1.72 5.52
N GLU A 48 7.34 -0.76 5.87
CA GLU A 48 6.99 0.65 5.88
C GLU A 48 7.82 1.45 4.89
N PHE A 49 7.14 2.42 4.30
CA PHE A 49 7.78 3.46 3.51
C PHE A 49 7.17 4.82 3.86
N ARG A 50 7.99 5.86 3.75
CA ARG A 50 7.57 7.24 3.95
C ARG A 50 7.22 7.85 2.61
N PHE A 51 6.00 8.38 2.51
CA PHE A 51 5.56 9.19 1.38
C PHE A 51 5.51 10.67 1.77
N ARG A 52 6.47 11.48 1.30
CA ARG A 52 6.62 12.90 1.67
C ARG A 52 6.82 13.82 0.46
N PRO A 53 5.76 14.11 -0.30
CA PRO A 53 5.80 15.16 -1.30
C PRO A 53 5.93 16.55 -0.63
N PRO A 54 6.53 17.56 -1.28
CA PRO A 54 6.49 18.94 -0.83
C PRO A 54 5.06 19.50 -0.93
N ALA A 55 4.74 20.52 -0.13
CA ALA A 55 3.43 21.18 -0.16
C ALA A 55 3.06 21.77 -1.53
N SER A 56 4.06 22.13 -2.34
CA SER A 56 3.89 22.64 -3.71
C SER A 56 3.80 21.54 -4.78
N ALA A 57 3.77 20.26 -4.40
CA ALA A 57 3.66 19.15 -5.34
C ALA A 57 2.37 19.25 -6.16
N LYS A 58 2.51 19.11 -7.49
CA LYS A 58 1.34 19.05 -8.38
C LYS A 58 0.49 17.83 -8.01
N TYR A 59 -0.81 18.05 -7.84
CA TYR A 59 -1.75 17.00 -7.42
C TYR A 59 -1.69 15.75 -8.30
N GLY A 60 -1.66 15.90 -9.63
CA GLY A 60 -1.58 14.74 -10.55
C GLY A 60 -0.32 13.88 -10.38
N LYS A 61 0.77 14.42 -9.83
CA LYS A 61 1.97 13.63 -9.50
C LYS A 61 1.76 12.78 -8.25
N ILE A 62 1.07 13.34 -7.25
CA ILE A 62 0.67 12.61 -6.03
C ILE A 62 -0.30 11.48 -6.40
N GLU A 63 -1.31 11.80 -7.22
CA GLU A 63 -2.28 10.83 -7.70
C GLU A 63 -1.62 9.67 -8.47
N CYS A 64 -0.68 9.97 -9.37
CA CYS A 64 0.07 8.94 -10.09
C CYS A 64 0.79 7.97 -9.14
N LEU A 65 1.49 8.49 -8.12
CA LEU A 65 2.22 7.67 -7.16
C LEU A 65 1.26 6.79 -6.34
N LEU A 66 0.17 7.36 -5.84
CA LEU A 66 -0.86 6.61 -5.12
C LEU A 66 -1.49 5.53 -6.00
N ALA A 67 -1.67 5.79 -7.30
CA ALA A 67 -2.16 4.79 -8.24
C ALA A 67 -1.14 3.66 -8.49
N GLN A 68 0.18 3.95 -8.55
CA GLN A 68 1.20 2.90 -8.64
C GLN A 68 1.25 2.06 -7.36
N LEU A 69 1.17 2.70 -6.18
CA LEU A 69 1.17 2.01 -4.89
C LEU A 69 -0.06 1.10 -4.75
N ARG A 70 -1.25 1.58 -5.14
CA ARG A 70 -2.48 0.75 -5.15
C ARG A 70 -2.44 -0.43 -6.09
N LYS A 71 -1.75 -0.29 -7.23
CA LYS A 71 -1.55 -1.38 -8.19
C LYS A 71 -0.49 -2.38 -7.74
N SER A 72 0.35 -2.00 -6.77
CA SER A 72 1.33 -2.89 -6.19
C SER A 72 0.72 -3.70 -5.05
N SER A 73 1.33 -4.84 -4.77
CA SER A 73 1.08 -5.69 -3.60
C SER A 73 1.76 -5.18 -2.32
N VAL A 74 2.26 -3.93 -2.33
CA VAL A 74 2.89 -3.32 -1.15
C VAL A 74 1.80 -2.99 -0.13
N PRO A 75 1.95 -3.42 1.14
CA PRO A 75 1.01 -3.06 2.19
C PRO A 75 0.95 -1.54 2.37
N MET A 76 -0.23 -0.96 2.16
CA MET A 76 -0.48 0.47 2.24
C MET A 76 -1.14 0.82 3.58
N ASN A 77 -0.37 0.79 4.66
CA ASN A 77 -0.78 1.44 5.92
C ASN A 77 -0.51 2.95 5.80
N LEU A 78 -1.34 3.65 5.03
CA LEU A 78 -1.18 5.08 4.79
C LEU A 78 -1.73 5.88 5.98
N GLY A 79 -0.86 6.21 6.93
CA GLY A 79 -1.11 7.25 7.94
C GLY A 79 -0.76 8.62 7.38
N PHE A 80 -1.68 9.59 7.48
CA PHE A 80 -1.35 10.99 7.22
C PHE A 80 -0.68 11.59 8.46
N VAL A 81 0.65 11.71 8.41
CA VAL A 81 1.42 12.37 9.47
C VAL A 81 0.89 13.79 9.67
N GLY A 82 0.34 14.07 10.86
CA GLY A 82 -0.25 15.36 11.24
C GLY A 82 -1.78 15.39 11.37
N ASN A 83 -2.47 14.33 10.95
CA ASN A 83 -3.90 14.11 11.25
C ASN A 83 -4.13 12.71 11.83
N GLU A 84 -3.14 12.22 12.59
CA GLU A 84 -3.26 10.95 13.28
C GLU A 84 -4.10 11.17 14.53
N ALA A 85 -5.21 10.45 14.66
CA ALA A 85 -5.97 10.44 15.91
C ALA A 85 -5.02 10.00 17.02
N LEU A 86 -4.72 10.90 17.97
CA LEU A 86 -3.95 10.55 19.15
C LEU A 86 -4.64 9.35 19.81
N PRO A 87 -3.89 8.28 20.17
CA PRO A 87 -4.47 7.19 20.94
C PRO A 87 -5.09 7.79 22.21
N GLU A 88 -6.26 7.28 22.62
CA GLU A 88 -7.02 7.77 23.79
C GLU A 88 -6.14 7.95 25.04
N SER A 89 -5.09 7.12 25.19
CA SER A 89 -4.09 7.18 26.27
C SER A 89 -3.23 8.46 26.30
N LYS A 90 -3.30 9.31 25.28
CA LYS A 90 -2.52 10.55 25.14
C LYS A 90 -3.39 11.81 25.08
N LYS A 91 -4.72 11.70 25.22
CA LYS A 91 -5.62 12.84 25.38
C LYS A 91 -5.52 13.33 26.83
N LYS A 92 -4.90 14.50 27.04
CA LYS A 92 -4.72 15.12 28.35
C LYS A 92 -5.59 16.36 28.47
#